data_AF-A0AA38IL99-F1
#
_entry.id   AF-A0AA38IL99-F1
#
_cell.length_a   1.000
_cell.length_b   1.000
_cell.length_c   1.000
_cell.angle_alpha   90.00
_cell.angle_beta   90.00
_cell.angle_gamma   90.00
#
_symmetry.space_group_name_H-M   'P 1'
#
loop_
_entity.id
_entity.type
_entity.pdbx_description
1 polymer ?
#
loop_
_entity_poly.entity_id
_entity_poly.type
_entity_poly.pdbx_seq_one_letter_code
_entity_poly.pdbx_strand_id
1 'polypeptide(L)'
;MANPKRKLEGRHPCPKCGKSRKFFCYTCYVPISELEGVLPVVKLPIKIDIIKHKHEIDGKSTAGHAAILARDDVSIYTYPDIPDYSTENVVLIFPSQHAISISQLVDKENYDSIINSNNLTLEELPRGVNRSTLMKTALKCNKAITYLESE
;
A
#
# COMPACT_ATOMS: atom_id res chain seq x y z
N MET A 1 -20.26 -23.57 -8.36
CA MET A 1 -19.62 -24.26 -7.22
C MET A 1 -18.12 -24.33 -7.49
N ALA A 2 -17.32 -23.44 -6.88
CA ALA A 2 -15.87 -23.41 -7.12
C ALA A 2 -15.18 -24.43 -6.21
N ASN A 3 -14.50 -25.40 -6.85
CA ASN A 3 -13.83 -26.51 -6.19
C ASN A 3 -12.62 -26.03 -5.34
N PRO A 4 -12.59 -26.28 -4.02
CA PRO A 4 -11.52 -25.82 -3.15
C PRO A 4 -10.26 -26.68 -3.36
N LYS A 5 -9.13 -26.02 -3.68
CA LYS A 5 -7.79 -26.58 -3.91
C LYS A 5 -7.44 -26.94 -5.38
N ARG A 6 -7.53 -25.97 -6.29
CA ARG A 6 -6.68 -26.00 -7.50
C ARG A 6 -5.24 -25.69 -7.07
N LYS A 7 -4.37 -26.68 -7.10
CA LYS A 7 -2.93 -26.50 -6.88
C LYS A 7 -2.35 -25.92 -8.16
N LEU A 8 -2.05 -24.62 -8.16
CA LEU A 8 -1.35 -23.98 -9.28
C LEU A 8 0.12 -24.40 -9.24
N GLU A 9 0.55 -25.11 -10.26
CA GLU A 9 1.92 -25.60 -10.40
C GLU A 9 2.72 -24.73 -11.37
N GLY A 10 3.98 -24.46 -11.02
CA GLY A 10 4.89 -23.72 -11.88
C GLY A 10 4.61 -22.22 -11.94
N ARG A 11 4.99 -21.62 -13.08
CA ARG A 11 4.81 -20.21 -13.40
C ARG A 11 4.11 -20.10 -14.74
N HIS A 12 3.24 -19.11 -14.86
CA HIS A 12 2.40 -18.85 -16.02
C HIS A 12 2.76 -17.48 -16.63
N PRO A 13 2.58 -17.29 -17.95
CA PRO A 13 2.80 -16.00 -18.59
C PRO A 13 1.71 -15.00 -18.17
N CYS A 14 2.10 -13.75 -17.93
CA CYS A 14 1.15 -12.65 -17.72
C CYS A 14 0.31 -12.43 -18.98
N PRO A 15 -1.03 -12.33 -18.90
CA PRO A 15 -1.89 -12.12 -20.07
C PRO A 15 -1.67 -10.77 -20.76
N LYS A 16 -1.10 -9.77 -20.07
CA LYS A 16 -0.82 -8.44 -20.64
C LYS A 16 0.60 -8.27 -21.20
N CYS A 17 1.61 -8.81 -20.52
CA CYS A 17 3.03 -8.55 -20.88
C CYS A 17 3.88 -9.80 -21.12
N GLY A 18 3.29 -11.00 -21.04
CA GLY A 18 3.98 -12.27 -21.29
C GLY A 18 5.01 -12.70 -20.23
N LYS A 19 5.41 -11.83 -19.29
CA LYS A 19 6.39 -12.15 -18.26
C LYS A 19 5.93 -13.34 -17.39
N SER A 20 6.86 -14.24 -17.06
CA SER A 20 6.60 -15.43 -16.23
C SER A 20 6.34 -15.07 -14.75
N ARG A 21 5.18 -15.47 -14.23
CA ARG A 21 4.65 -15.12 -12.89
C ARG A 21 3.96 -16.32 -12.24
N LYS A 22 3.95 -16.41 -10.91
CA LYS A 22 3.31 -17.54 -10.21
C LYS A 22 1.81 -17.38 -10.01
N PHE A 23 1.35 -16.18 -9.65
CA PHE A 23 -0.05 -15.91 -9.29
C PHE A 23 -0.59 -14.66 -9.98
N PHE A 24 0.21 -13.61 -10.06
CA PHE A 24 -0.17 -12.36 -10.70
C PHE A 24 1.05 -11.60 -11.18
N CYS A 25 0.84 -10.63 -12.05
CA CYS A 25 1.89 -9.76 -12.53
C CYS A 25 2.07 -8.54 -11.64
N TYR A 26 3.25 -8.41 -11.04
CA TYR A 26 3.61 -7.29 -10.16
C TYR A 26 3.75 -5.94 -10.89
N THR A 27 3.69 -5.92 -12.22
CA THR A 27 3.83 -4.70 -13.05
C THR A 27 2.51 -4.34 -13.75
N CYS A 28 1.79 -5.35 -14.24
CA CYS A 28 0.52 -5.13 -14.94
C CYS A 28 -0.71 -5.20 -14.01
N TYR A 29 -0.49 -5.59 -12.75
CA TYR A 29 -1.52 -5.71 -11.71
C TYR A 29 -2.73 -6.55 -12.13
N VAL A 30 -2.47 -7.66 -12.81
CA VAL A 30 -3.48 -8.62 -13.24
C VAL A 30 -3.14 -10.03 -12.75
N PRO A 31 -4.13 -10.84 -12.38
CA PRO A 31 -3.91 -12.25 -12.13
C PRO A 31 -3.42 -12.96 -13.40
N ILE A 32 -2.79 -14.13 -13.22
CA ILE A 32 -2.59 -15.06 -14.33
C ILE A 32 -3.96 -15.58 -14.82
N SER A 33 -4.04 -16.01 -16.07
CA SER A 33 -5.31 -16.41 -16.70
C SER A 33 -6.03 -17.52 -15.92
N GLU A 34 -5.30 -18.42 -15.26
CA GLU A 34 -5.86 -19.51 -14.47
C GLU A 34 -6.62 -19.06 -13.21
N LEU A 35 -6.35 -17.83 -12.75
CA LEU A 35 -6.96 -17.20 -11.58
C LEU A 35 -8.02 -16.14 -11.95
N GLU A 36 -8.27 -15.92 -13.24
CA GLU A 36 -9.31 -15.01 -13.70
C GLU A 36 -10.70 -15.50 -13.25
N GLY A 37 -11.52 -14.58 -12.74
CA GLY A 37 -12.85 -14.89 -12.20
C GLY A 37 -12.86 -15.69 -10.88
N VAL A 38 -11.70 -16.10 -10.37
CA VAL A 38 -11.58 -16.85 -9.10
C VAL A 38 -11.36 -15.90 -7.93
N LEU A 39 -10.61 -14.82 -8.14
CA LEU A 39 -10.30 -13.85 -7.09
C LEU A 39 -11.53 -13.00 -6.74
N PRO A 40 -11.75 -12.70 -5.45
CA PRO A 40 -12.82 -11.80 -5.07
C PRO A 40 -12.52 -10.39 -5.58
N VAL A 41 -13.59 -9.65 -5.83
CA VAL A 41 -13.54 -8.21 -6.13
C VAL A 41 -14.03 -7.48 -4.90
N VAL A 42 -13.21 -6.58 -4.39
CA VAL A 42 -13.50 -5.78 -3.20
C VAL A 42 -13.75 -4.35 -3.64
N LYS A 43 -14.88 -3.78 -3.23
CA LYS A 43 -15.16 -2.36 -3.38
C LYS A 43 -14.72 -1.64 -2.11
N LEU A 44 -13.91 -0.61 -2.26
CA LEU A 44 -13.43 0.20 -1.15
C LEU A 44 -14.34 1.40 -0.92
N PRO A 45 -14.44 1.91 0.33
CA PRO A 45 -15.21 3.11 0.63
C PRO A 45 -14.52 4.40 0.15
N ILE A 46 -13.26 4.31 -0.27
CA ILE A 46 -12.44 5.44 -0.75
C ILE A 46 -11.59 4.99 -1.94
N LYS A 47 -11.20 5.94 -2.79
CA LYS A 47 -10.19 5.73 -3.83
C LYS A 47 -8.79 5.82 -3.21
N ILE A 48 -7.87 4.98 -3.67
CA ILE A 48 -6.50 4.91 -3.17
C ILE A 48 -5.53 4.96 -4.35
N ASP A 49 -4.71 6.00 -4.38
CA ASP A 49 -3.62 6.10 -5.33
C ASP A 49 -2.29 5.84 -4.62
N ILE A 50 -1.57 4.80 -5.07
CA ILE A 50 -0.29 4.40 -4.50
C ILE A 50 0.83 4.91 -5.40
N ILE A 51 1.64 5.84 -4.89
CA ILE A 51 2.81 6.35 -5.60
C ILE A 51 4.04 5.58 -5.16
N LYS A 52 4.66 4.84 -6.09
CA LYS A 52 5.85 4.03 -5.85
C LYS A 52 7.09 4.69 -6.42
N HIS A 53 8.25 4.39 -5.84
CA HIS A 53 9.53 4.78 -6.43
C HIS A 53 10.00 3.72 -7.43
N LYS A 54 10.62 4.12 -8.54
CA LYS A 54 11.17 3.22 -9.58
C LYS A 54 12.20 2.18 -9.10
N HIS A 55 12.74 2.34 -7.89
CA HIS A 55 13.70 1.42 -7.28
C HIS A 55 13.05 0.47 -6.25
N GLU A 56 11.75 0.58 -6.02
CA GLU A 56 11.03 -0.39 -5.19
C GLU A 56 10.92 -1.74 -5.92
N ILE A 57 11.03 -2.84 -5.16
CA ILE A 57 10.94 -4.19 -5.72
C ILE A 57 9.47 -4.62 -5.76
N ASP A 58 8.86 -4.62 -6.94
CA ASP A 58 7.43 -4.93 -7.12
C ASP A 58 6.99 -6.26 -6.49
N GLY A 59 7.83 -7.29 -6.58
CA GLY A 59 7.52 -8.63 -6.04
C GLY A 59 7.48 -8.72 -4.51
N LYS A 60 7.81 -7.65 -3.79
CA LYS A 60 7.76 -7.57 -2.32
C LYS A 60 6.68 -6.61 -1.80
N SER A 61 6.06 -5.85 -2.70
CA SER A 61 5.10 -4.81 -2.36
C SER A 61 3.69 -5.39 -2.23
N THR A 62 2.96 -5.02 -1.17
CA THR A 62 1.55 -5.39 -1.01
C THR A 62 0.62 -4.58 -1.91
N ALA A 63 1.09 -3.45 -2.45
CA ALA A 63 0.33 -2.59 -3.36
C ALA A 63 -0.30 -3.37 -4.52
N GLY A 64 0.46 -4.29 -5.13
CA GLY A 64 -0.03 -5.09 -6.24
C GLY A 64 -1.25 -5.96 -5.89
N HIS A 65 -1.36 -6.43 -4.65
CA HIS A 65 -2.53 -7.18 -4.20
C HIS A 65 -3.77 -6.28 -4.12
N ALA A 66 -3.61 -5.07 -3.59
CA ALA A 66 -4.70 -4.09 -3.50
C ALA A 66 -5.25 -3.74 -4.89
N ALA A 67 -4.37 -3.45 -5.86
CA ALA A 67 -4.75 -3.15 -7.24
C ALA A 67 -5.44 -4.34 -7.96
N ILE A 68 -5.16 -5.58 -7.58
CA ILE A 68 -5.82 -6.76 -8.17
C ILE A 68 -7.22 -6.98 -7.58
N LEU A 69 -7.34 -6.85 -6.27
CA LEU A 69 -8.58 -7.11 -5.53
C LEU A 69 -9.58 -5.96 -5.66
N ALA A 70 -9.11 -4.72 -5.67
CA ALA A 70 -9.92 -3.50 -5.72
C ALA A 70 -9.57 -2.65 -6.95
N ARG A 71 -9.55 -3.28 -8.12
CA ARG A 71 -9.05 -2.68 -9.38
C ARG A 71 -9.76 -1.40 -9.82
N ASP A 72 -10.99 -1.19 -9.36
CA ASP A 72 -11.78 0.00 -9.70
C ASP A 72 -11.53 1.16 -8.73
N ASP A 73 -10.94 0.86 -7.56
CA ASP A 73 -10.74 1.82 -6.47
C ASP A 73 -9.26 2.07 -6.14
N VAL A 74 -8.34 1.26 -6.67
CA VAL A 74 -6.90 1.35 -6.39
C VAL A 74 -6.10 1.50 -7.69
N SER A 75 -5.35 2.59 -7.79
CA SER A 75 -4.39 2.84 -8.88
C SER A 75 -2.97 2.87 -8.33
N ILE A 76 -2.00 2.45 -9.15
CA ILE A 76 -0.58 2.48 -8.79
C ILE A 76 0.18 3.28 -9.84
N TYR A 77 0.90 4.30 -9.39
CA TYR A 77 1.73 5.16 -10.21
C TYR A 77 3.20 5.02 -9.83
N THR A 78 4.08 5.39 -10.76
CA THR A 78 5.53 5.35 -10.54
C THR A 78 6.09 6.76 -10.61
N TYR A 79 6.62 7.25 -9.50
CA TYR A 79 7.26 8.56 -9.42
C TYR A 79 8.35 8.71 -10.51
N PRO A 80 8.40 9.85 -11.24
CA PRO A 80 7.70 11.12 -10.94
C PRO A 80 6.29 11.26 -11.55
N ASP A 81 5.78 10.23 -12.22
CA ASP A 81 4.44 10.27 -12.80
C ASP A 81 3.39 10.15 -11.69
N ILE A 82 2.70 11.26 -11.39
CA ILE A 82 1.69 11.38 -10.34
C ILE A 82 0.48 12.15 -10.90
N PRO A 83 -0.76 11.74 -10.57
CA PRO A 83 -1.96 12.52 -10.90
C PRO A 83 -1.95 13.91 -10.27
N ASP A 84 -2.72 14.82 -10.88
CA ASP A 84 -3.03 16.12 -10.29
C ASP A 84 -4.24 16.00 -9.35
N TYR A 85 -4.02 16.29 -8.07
CA TYR A 85 -5.04 16.23 -7.02
C TYR A 85 -5.56 17.61 -6.60
N SER A 86 -5.17 18.68 -7.31
CA SER A 86 -5.45 20.07 -6.90
C SER A 86 -6.94 20.42 -6.77
N THR A 87 -7.82 19.64 -7.39
CA THR A 87 -9.27 19.85 -7.39
C THR A 87 -10.03 18.89 -6.48
N GLU A 88 -9.33 18.02 -5.76
CA GLU A 88 -9.90 16.93 -4.97
C GLU A 88 -9.58 17.06 -3.47
N ASN A 89 -10.46 16.52 -2.63
CA ASN A 89 -10.21 16.41 -1.19
C ASN A 89 -9.37 15.16 -0.92
N VAL A 90 -8.05 15.31 -0.94
CA VAL A 90 -7.09 14.19 -0.82
C VAL A 90 -6.34 14.24 0.50
N VAL A 91 -6.10 13.05 1.07
CA VAL A 91 -5.26 12.86 2.25
C VAL A 91 -3.98 12.16 1.82
N LEU A 92 -2.83 12.81 2.02
CA LEU A 92 -1.53 12.20 1.78
C LEU A 92 -1.12 11.35 2.99
N ILE A 93 -1.05 10.03 2.80
CA ILE A 93 -0.46 9.13 3.77
C ILE A 93 1.02 8.99 3.43
N PHE A 94 1.85 9.77 4.13
CA PHE A 94 3.29 9.71 3.99
C PHE A 94 3.94 9.75 5.37
N PRO A 95 4.91 8.87 5.65
CA PRO A 95 5.50 8.86 6.95
C PRO A 95 6.44 10.07 7.11
N SER A 96 6.18 10.86 8.14
CA SER A 96 6.89 12.11 8.44
C SER A 96 7.03 12.26 9.95
N GLN A 97 7.96 13.12 10.39
CA GLN A 97 8.15 13.44 11.81
C GLN A 97 6.94 14.19 12.38
N HIS A 98 6.28 14.95 11.52
CA HIS A 98 5.11 15.75 11.83
C HIS A 98 3.82 15.08 11.34
N ALA A 99 3.89 13.78 10.97
CA ALA A 99 2.70 13.03 10.60
C ALA A 99 1.73 12.96 11.80
N ILE A 100 0.46 13.25 11.52
CA ILE A 100 -0.64 13.10 12.48
C ILE A 100 -1.35 11.77 12.22
N SER A 101 -2.02 11.23 13.25
CA SER A 101 -2.83 10.02 13.08
C SER A 101 -4.13 10.32 12.34
N ILE A 102 -4.75 9.29 11.77
CA ILE A 102 -6.07 9.41 11.12
C ILE A 102 -7.13 9.87 12.14
N SER A 103 -7.10 9.38 13.38
CA SER A 103 -8.00 9.86 14.43
C SER A 103 -7.82 11.35 14.69
N GLN A 104 -6.58 11.83 14.79
CA GLN A 104 -6.30 13.27 14.94
C GLN A 104 -6.76 14.11 13.74
N LEU A 105 -6.76 13.54 12.54
CA LEU A 105 -7.29 14.19 11.34
C LEU A 105 -8.83 14.30 11.39
N VAL A 106 -9.51 13.28 11.91
CA VAL A 106 -10.98 13.22 12.00
C VAL A 106 -11.53 14.01 13.19
N ASP A 107 -10.84 13.98 14.33
CA ASP A 107 -11.31 14.60 15.59
C ASP A 107 -11.12 16.13 15.63
N LYS A 108 -10.26 16.69 14.77
CA LYS A 108 -10.01 18.13 14.74
C LYS A 108 -11.08 18.84 13.92
N GLU A 109 -11.89 19.67 14.59
CA GLU A 109 -12.91 20.52 13.96
C GLU A 109 -12.34 21.57 12.98
N ASN A 110 -11.01 21.75 12.91
CA ASN A 110 -10.39 22.82 12.12
C ASN A 110 -9.29 22.29 11.19
N TYR A 111 -9.72 21.74 10.06
CA TYR A 111 -8.87 21.25 8.95
C TYR A 111 -7.83 22.31 8.49
N ASP A 112 -8.19 23.59 8.53
CA ASP A 112 -7.33 24.71 8.12
C ASP A 112 -6.09 24.86 9.00
N SER A 113 -6.17 24.49 10.29
CA SER A 113 -5.01 24.51 11.20
C SER A 113 -3.96 23.44 10.85
N ILE A 114 -4.38 22.33 10.22
CA ILE A 114 -3.51 21.21 9.84
C ILE A 114 -2.75 21.54 8.55
N ILE A 115 -3.42 22.14 7.55
CA ILE A 115 -2.79 22.53 6.29
C ILE A 115 -1.69 23.56 6.52
N ASN A 116 -1.94 24.56 7.37
CA ASN A 116 -0.95 25.60 7.68
C ASN A 116 0.30 25.07 8.41
N SER A 117 0.21 23.90 9.05
CA SER A 117 1.32 23.26 9.77
C SER A 117 2.30 22.51 8.83
N ASN A 118 1.89 22.17 7.60
CA ASN A 118 2.60 21.24 6.73
C ASN A 118 3.29 21.89 5.51
N ASN A 119 3.42 23.22 5.46
CA ASN A 119 4.23 23.93 4.46
C ASN A 119 5.76 23.77 4.68
N LEU A 120 6.17 22.76 5.45
CA LEU A 120 7.57 22.47 5.73
C LEU A 120 8.21 21.80 4.51
N THR A 121 9.36 22.32 4.09
CA THR A 121 10.22 21.68 3.08
C THR A 121 10.45 20.21 3.43
N LEU A 122 10.54 19.32 2.44
CA LEU A 122 10.81 17.89 2.60
C LEU A 122 11.92 17.68 3.66
N GLU A 123 11.53 17.38 4.90
CA GLU A 123 12.43 17.61 6.02
C GLU A 123 13.59 16.61 6.02
N GLU A 124 14.80 17.13 6.25
CA GLU A 124 15.95 16.29 6.51
C GLU A 124 15.72 15.53 7.82
N LEU A 125 15.89 14.20 7.78
CA LEU A 125 15.76 13.40 8.99
C LEU A 125 16.84 13.78 10.00
N PRO A 126 16.47 14.10 11.26
CA PRO A 126 17.41 14.45 12.31
C PRO A 126 18.35 13.27 12.59
N ARG A 127 19.57 13.62 13.02
CA ARG A 127 20.63 12.66 13.32
C ARG A 127 20.13 11.60 14.31
N GLY A 128 20.42 10.33 14.00
CA GLY A 128 20.04 9.17 14.83
C GLY A 128 18.68 8.56 14.50
N VAL A 129 17.91 9.11 13.55
CA VAL A 129 16.70 8.46 13.02
C VAL A 129 17.06 7.55 11.85
N ASN A 130 16.61 6.30 11.89
CA ASN A 130 16.77 5.39 10.76
C ASN A 130 15.89 5.84 9.58
N ARG A 131 16.46 6.04 8.39
CA ARG A 131 15.71 6.54 7.23
C ARG A 131 14.65 5.56 6.71
N SER A 132 14.90 4.25 6.87
CA SER A 132 14.02 3.21 6.36
C SER A 132 12.85 2.92 7.31
N THR A 133 13.05 3.03 8.62
CA THR A 133 12.02 2.74 9.62
C THR A 133 11.43 3.99 10.26
N LEU A 134 12.08 5.14 10.11
CA LEU A 134 11.78 6.41 10.79
C LEU A 134 11.77 6.30 12.31
N MET A 135 12.41 5.26 12.86
CA MET A 135 12.53 5.04 14.30
C MET A 135 13.89 5.53 14.81
N LYS A 136 13.90 6.07 16.04
CA LYS A 136 15.11 6.41 16.80
C LYS A 136 15.77 5.19 17.45
N THR A 137 15.02 4.12 17.66
CA THR A 137 15.50 2.91 18.34
C THR A 137 14.80 1.70 17.74
N ALA A 138 15.53 0.61 17.56
CA ALA A 138 14.92 -0.66 17.19
C ALA A 138 14.01 -1.12 18.33
N LEU A 139 12.76 -1.47 18.01
CA LEU A 139 11.90 -2.13 18.98
C LEU A 139 12.59 -3.43 19.42
N LYS A 140 13.00 -3.50 20.69
CA LYS A 140 13.38 -4.78 21.28
C LYS A 140 12.11 -5.60 21.40
N CYS A 141 11.94 -6.59 20.52
CA CYS A 141 10.88 -7.58 20.66
C CYS A 141 11.17 -8.45 21.88
N ASN A 142 10.79 -7.98 23.06
CA ASN A 142 10.83 -8.73 24.31
C ASN A 142 9.39 -9.03 24.74
N LYS A 143 8.74 -9.96 24.05
CA LYS A 143 7.81 -10.94 24.60
C LYS A 143 7.24 -11.80 23.47
N ALA A 144 7.30 -13.11 23.65
CA ALA A 144 6.43 -14.02 22.92
C ALA A 144 4.98 -13.61 23.19
N ILE A 145 4.15 -13.55 22.16
CA ILE A 145 2.70 -13.45 22.30
C ILE A 145 2.26 -14.79 22.90
N THR A 146 2.19 -14.88 24.23
CA THR A 146 1.50 -15.98 24.89
C THR A 146 0.02 -15.73 24.71
N TYR A 147 -0.62 -16.59 23.90
CA TYR A 147 -2.08 -16.65 23.85
C TYR A 147 -2.58 -16.92 25.27
N LEU A 148 -3.44 -16.05 25.79
CA LEU A 148 -4.25 -16.38 26.94
C LEU A 148 -5.25 -17.44 26.47
N GLU A 149 -5.02 -18.69 26.86
CA GLU A 149 -6.08 -19.69 26.87
C GLU A 149 -7.12 -19.21 27.87
N SER A 150 -8.30 -18.86 27.38
CA SER A 150 -9.49 -18.66 28.20
C SER A 150 -10.07 -20.03 28.56
N GLU A 151 -10.15 -20.31 29.87
CA GLU A 151 -10.98 -21.36 30.45
C GLU A 151 -12.48 -21.14 30.16
#